data_AF-A0A645AMU0-F1
#
_entry.id   AF-A0A645AMU0-F1
#
_cell.length_a   1.000
_cell.length_b   1.000
_cell.length_c   1.000
_cell.angle_alpha   90.00
_cell.angle_beta   90.00
_cell.angle_gamma   90.00
#
_symmetry.space_group_name_H-M   'P 1'
#
loop_
_entity.id
_entity.type
_entity.pdbx_description
1 polymer ?
#
loop_
_entity_poly.entity_id
_entity_poly.type
_entity_poly.pdbx_seq_one_letter_code
_entity_poly.pdbx_strand_id
1 'polypeptide(L)'
;MTCVCSVGLDMIAIPGDTKASTISAIIADECAIGVINQKSTAVRLIPVYGKTLGDTAEFGGLLGRAPIMKVSSFSSDDFIARGGRIPAPIHSFKN
;
A
#
# COMPACT_ATOMS: atom_id res chain seq x y z
N MET A 1 -3.63 -3.70 -11.16
CA MET A 1 -4.27 -5.02 -10.93
C MET A 1 -5.36 -4.93 -9.86
N THR A 2 -5.11 -4.24 -8.73
CA THR A 2 -6.08 -4.02 -7.64
C THR A 2 -7.33 -3.23 -8.05
N CYS A 3 -7.23 -2.38 -9.08
CA CYS A 3 -8.36 -1.70 -9.71
C CYS A 3 -9.39 -2.64 -10.36
N VAL A 4 -9.09 -3.93 -10.56
CA VAL A 4 -10.04 -4.92 -11.10
C VAL A 4 -10.31 -6.03 -10.09
N CYS A 5 -9.28 -6.66 -9.52
CA CYS A 5 -9.42 -7.79 -8.60
C CYS A 5 -9.51 -7.35 -7.12
N SER A 6 -10.36 -7.98 -6.32
CA SER A 6 -10.87 -7.45 -5.04
C SER A 6 -10.01 -7.69 -3.79
N VAL A 7 -8.73 -8.01 -3.93
CA VAL A 7 -7.87 -8.38 -2.79
C VAL A 7 -7.04 -7.19 -2.29
N GLY A 8 -6.64 -6.29 -3.19
CA GLY A 8 -5.71 -5.21 -2.89
C GLY A 8 -4.26 -5.68 -2.82
N LEU A 9 -3.47 -5.08 -1.94
CA LEU A 9 -2.05 -5.41 -1.74
C LEU A 9 -1.93 -6.39 -0.56
N ASP A 10 -1.61 -7.65 -0.82
CA ASP A 10 -1.40 -8.64 0.25
C ASP A 10 0.02 -9.19 0.23
N MET A 11 0.57 -9.41 1.43
CA MET A 11 1.89 -10.02 1.66
C MET A 11 3.03 -9.36 0.87
N ILE A 12 3.07 -8.03 0.81
CA ILE A 12 4.13 -7.29 0.12
C ILE A 12 5.23 -6.90 1.10
N ALA A 13 6.39 -7.55 1.00
CA ALA A 13 7.57 -7.18 1.78
C ALA A 13 8.27 -5.95 1.17
N ILE A 14 8.60 -4.96 2.00
CA ILE A 14 9.25 -3.70 1.60
C ILE A 14 10.49 -3.44 2.47
N PRO A 15 11.42 -2.57 2.03
CA PRO A 15 12.59 -2.19 2.82
C PRO A 15 12.18 -1.71 4.21
N GLY A 16 12.88 -2.17 5.25
CA GLY A 16 12.52 -1.86 6.63
C GLY A 16 12.69 -0.39 7.01
N ASP A 17 13.46 0.36 6.24
CA ASP A 17 13.66 1.81 6.38
C ASP A 17 12.62 2.64 5.60
N THR A 18 11.59 2.01 5.02
CA THR A 18 10.50 2.73 4.34
C THR A 18 9.80 3.66 5.33
N LYS A 19 9.73 4.95 5.00
CA LYS A 19 9.08 5.96 5.85
C LYS A 19 7.61 5.63 6.07
N ALA A 20 7.12 5.95 7.27
CA ALA A 20 5.70 5.83 7.61
C ALA A 20 4.80 6.62 6.64
N SER A 21 5.23 7.80 6.18
CA SER A 21 4.50 8.59 5.19
C SER A 21 4.35 7.89 3.84
N THR A 22 5.39 7.21 3.37
CA THR A 22 5.31 6.39 2.15
C THR A 22 4.36 5.21 2.33
N ILE A 23 4.39 4.53 3.49
CA ILE A 23 3.44 3.47 3.83
C ILE A 23 2.00 3.99 3.85
N SER A 24 1.77 5.14 4.50
CA SER A 24 0.46 5.79 4.55
C SER A 24 -0.03 6.20 3.16
N ALA A 25 0.86 6.64 2.26
CA ALA A 25 0.51 6.99 0.89
C ALA A 25 0.06 5.76 0.09
N ILE A 26 0.76 4.62 0.23
CA ILE A 26 0.35 3.36 -0.42
C ILE A 26 -1.03 2.92 0.09
N ILE A 27 -1.29 3.05 1.38
CA ILE A 27 -2.62 2.76 1.95
C ILE A 27 -3.67 3.72 1.37
N ALA A 28 -3.37 5.01 1.29
CA ALA A 28 -4.27 6.02 0.75
C ALA A 28 -4.64 5.74 -0.72
N ASP A 29 -3.68 5.32 -1.55
CA ASP A 29 -3.92 4.92 -2.94
C ASP A 29 -4.90 3.74 -3.04
N GLU A 30 -4.67 2.70 -2.24
CA GLU A 30 -5.51 1.51 -2.27
C GLU A 30 -6.91 1.75 -1.67
N CYS A 31 -7.01 2.64 -0.66
CA CYS A 31 -8.29 3.16 -0.18
C CYS A 31 -9.02 3.96 -1.27
N ALA A 32 -8.33 4.82 -2.02
CA ALA A 32 -8.94 5.60 -3.10
C ALA A 32 -9.51 4.68 -4.18
N ILE A 33 -8.78 3.61 -4.56
CA ILE A 33 -9.25 2.58 -5.48
C ILE A 33 -10.50 1.88 -4.94
N GLY A 34 -10.51 1.53 -3.65
CA GLY A 34 -11.66 0.90 -2.99
C GLY A 34 -12.90 1.79 -3.00
N VAL A 35 -12.73 3.03 -2.54
CA VAL A 35 -13.81 4.03 -2.41
C VAL A 35 -14.42 4.38 -3.76
N ILE A 36 -13.61 4.65 -4.79
CA ILE A 36 -14.14 5.09 -6.09
C ILE A 36 -14.87 3.97 -6.84
N ASN A 37 -14.40 2.73 -6.67
CA ASN A 37 -14.93 1.56 -7.37
C ASN A 37 -15.93 0.76 -6.53
N GLN A 38 -16.34 1.25 -5.36
CA GLN A 38 -17.27 0.56 -4.46
C GLN A 38 -16.87 -0.88 -4.17
N LYS A 39 -15.58 -1.11 -3.90
CA LYS A 39 -15.05 -2.43 -3.59
C LYS A 39 -14.33 -2.43 -2.26
N SER A 40 -14.32 -3.58 -1.61
CA SER A 40 -13.41 -3.85 -0.50
C SER A 40 -11.99 -3.99 -1.05
N THR A 41 -11.05 -3.27 -0.45
CA THR A 41 -9.61 -3.43 -0.67
C THR A 41 -8.92 -3.63 0.68
N ALA A 42 -7.72 -4.21 0.64
CA ALA A 42 -6.89 -4.37 1.81
C ALA A 42 -5.43 -4.05 1.47
N VAL A 43 -4.67 -3.67 2.50
CA VAL A 43 -3.23 -3.46 2.39
C VAL A 43 -2.53 -4.20 3.52
N ARG A 44 -1.64 -5.13 3.17
CA ARG A 44 -0.71 -5.81 4.07
C ARG A 44 0.70 -5.62 3.53
N LEU A 45 1.32 -4.53 3.97
CA LEU A 45 2.74 -4.25 3.77
C LEU A 45 3.54 -4.79 4.95
N ILE A 46 4.72 -5.34 4.67
CA ILE A 46 5.62 -5.88 5.68
C ILE A 46 6.98 -5.18 5.55
N PRO A 47 7.23 -4.10 6.32
CA PRO A 47 8.56 -3.50 6.40
C PRO A 47 9.51 -4.48 7.09
N VAL A 48 10.54 -4.93 6.39
CA VAL A 48 11.49 -5.93 6.92
C VAL A 48 12.78 -5.24 7.34
N TYR A 49 12.87 -4.92 8.63
CA TYR A 49 14.05 -4.26 9.21
C TYR A 49 15.34 -5.05 8.94
N GLY A 50 16.39 -4.31 8.54
CA GLY A 50 17.68 -4.89 8.18
C GLY A 50 17.75 -5.51 6.79
N LYS A 51 16.68 -5.45 5.99
CA LYS A 51 16.66 -5.92 4.59
C LYS A 51 16.33 -4.80 3.61
N THR A 52 16.92 -4.89 2.42
CA THR A 52 16.77 -3.93 1.32
C THR A 52 16.54 -4.66 -0.02
N LEU A 53 16.53 -3.92 -1.12
CA LEU A 53 16.32 -4.46 -2.45
C LEU A 53 17.37 -5.51 -2.83
N GLY A 54 16.91 -6.63 -3.37
CA GLY A 54 17.73 -7.80 -3.66
C GLY A 54 17.66 -8.86 -2.56
N ASP A 55 17.26 -8.50 -1.34
CA ASP A 55 17.04 -9.46 -0.27
C ASP A 55 15.69 -10.18 -0.39
N THR A 56 15.55 -11.26 0.37
CA THR A 56 14.29 -12.00 0.53
C THR A 56 13.95 -12.14 2.01
N ALA A 57 12.71 -11.86 2.39
CA ALA A 57 12.16 -12.11 3.71
C ALA A 57 11.71 -13.58 3.82
N GLU A 58 12.07 -14.24 4.91
CA GLU A 58 11.67 -15.61 5.21
C GLU A 58 10.73 -15.55 6.42
N PHE A 59 9.47 -15.88 6.22
CA PHE A 59 8.45 -15.92 7.28
C PHE A 59 8.24 -17.33 7.82
N GLY A 60 8.87 -18.33 7.18
CA GLY A 60 8.86 -19.74 7.56
C GLY A 60 7.58 -20.49 7.17
N GLY A 61 7.66 -21.82 7.23
CA GLY A 61 6.53 -22.75 7.18
C GLY A 61 5.37 -22.36 6.26
N LEU A 62 4.24 -21.99 6.86
CA LEU A 62 2.97 -21.68 6.19
C LEU A 62 2.97 -20.35 5.43
N LEU A 63 3.75 -19.36 5.89
CA LEU A 63 3.75 -18.00 5.33
C LEU A 63 4.79 -17.82 4.22
N GLY A 64 5.74 -18.76 4.10
CA GLY A 64 6.71 -18.82 3.03
C GLY A 64 7.71 -17.67 3.04
N ARG A 65 8.06 -17.19 1.85
CA ARG A 65 9.07 -16.15 1.62
C ARG A 65 8.58 -15.09 0.65
N ALA A 66 9.04 -13.85 0.80
CA ALA A 66 8.73 -12.76 -0.11
C ALA A 66 9.99 -11.95 -0.47
N PRO A 67 10.23 -11.64 -1.75
CA PRO A 67 11.30 -10.74 -2.14
C PRO A 67 11.00 -9.32 -1.63
N ILE A 68 12.05 -8.56 -1.28
CA ILE A 68 11.88 -7.15 -0.91
C ILE A 68 11.57 -6.33 -2.17
N MET A 69 10.39 -5.69 -2.18
CA MET A 69 9.88 -4.94 -3.32
C MET A 69 10.31 -3.47 -3.27
N LYS A 70 10.62 -2.90 -4.44
CA LYS A 70 10.97 -1.48 -4.56
C LYS A 70 9.78 -0.59 -4.20
N VAL A 71 10.04 0.40 -3.36
CA VAL A 71 9.16 1.53 -3.06
C VAL A 71 9.70 2.80 -3.72
N SER A 72 8.80 3.75 -3.96
CA SER A 72 9.15 5.07 -4.51
C SER A 72 10.11 5.81 -3.58
N SER A 73 11.13 6.47 -4.14
CA SER A 73 12.07 7.31 -3.40
C SER A 73 11.58 8.75 -3.22
N PHE A 74 10.47 9.12 -3.87
CA PHE A 74 9.88 10.45 -3.72
C PHE A 74 9.16 10.57 -2.38
N SER A 75 9.20 11.77 -1.78
CA SER A 75 8.55 12.00 -0.50
C SER A 75 7.04 12.14 -0.65
N SER A 76 6.31 11.51 0.27
CA SER A 76 4.87 11.70 0.49
C SER A 76 4.58 12.48 1.78
N ASP A 77 5.60 13.05 2.43
CA ASP A 77 5.50 13.71 3.74
C ASP A 77 4.44 14.83 3.72
N ASP A 78 4.51 15.74 2.74
CA ASP A 78 3.57 16.85 2.60
C ASP A 78 2.13 16.40 2.31
N PHE A 79 1.95 15.28 1.60
CA PHE A 79 0.63 14.75 1.30
C PHE A 79 -0.03 14.19 2.55
N ILE A 80 0.70 13.37 3.30
CA ILE A 80 0.18 12.73 4.51
C ILE A 80 0.00 13.74 5.65
N ALA A 81 0.89 14.73 5.76
CA ALA A 81 0.81 15.77 6.78
C ALA A 81 -0.42 16.69 6.64
N ARG A 82 -1.07 16.75 5.47
CA ARG A 82 -2.31 17.52 5.28
C ARG A 82 -3.42 17.08 6.24
N GLY A 83 -3.47 15.80 6.58
CA GLY A 83 -4.49 15.24 7.48
C GLY A 83 -5.93 15.53 7.02
N GLY A 84 -6.87 15.48 7.97
CA GLY A 84 -8.28 15.78 7.69
C GLY A 84 -9.06 14.60 7.09
N ARG A 85 -10.08 14.90 6.29
CA ARG A 85 -11.02 13.91 5.72
C ARG A 85 -11.11 14.08 4.21
N ILE A 86 -10.87 13.01 3.47
CA ILE A 86 -11.18 12.95 2.03
C ILE A 86 -12.71 12.78 1.90
N PRO A 87 -13.42 13.71 1.24
CA PRO A 87 -14.87 13.65 1.11
C PRO A 87 -15.29 12.49 0.19
N ALA A 88 -16.56 12.09 0.30
CA ALA A 88 -17.11 11.05 -0.57
C ALA A 88 -17.04 11.49 -2.05
N PRO A 89 -16.72 10.57 -2.97
CA PRO A 89 -16.66 10.87 -4.40
C PRO A 89 -18.06 11.22 -4.94
N ILE A 90 -18.10 12.11 -5.94
CA ILE A 90 -19.34 12.42 -6.66
C ILE A 90 -19.73 11.23 -7.52
N HIS A 91 -20.86 10.60 -7.20
CA HIS A 91 -21.39 9.46 -7.97
C HIS A 91 -22.35 9.87 -9.09
N SER A 92 -22.83 11.12 -9.10
CA SER A 92 -23.86 11.60 -10.02
C SER A 92 -23.39 11.78 -11.47
N PHE A 93 -22.08 11.80 -11.75
CA PHE A 93 -21.53 11.87 -13.10
C PHE A 93 -21.24 10.49 -13.72
N LYS A 94 -21.95 9.46 -13.28
CA LYS A 94 -21.93 8.11 -13.87
C LYS A 94 -23.17 7.93 -14.74
N ASN A 95 -23.20 8.57 -15.91
CA ASN A 95 -24.18 8.34 -16.98
C ASN A 95 -23.46 8.37 -18.32
#